data_AF-A0A2V3I8L5-F1
#
_entry.id   AF-A0A2V3I8L5-F1
#
_cell.length_a   1.000
_cell.length_b   1.000
_cell.length_c   1.000
_cell.angle_alpha   90.00
_cell.angle_beta   90.00
_cell.angle_gamma   90.00
#
_symmetry.space_group_name_H-M   'P 1'
#
loop_
_entity.id
_entity.type
_entity.pdbx_description
1 polymer ?
#
loop_
_entity_poly.entity_id
_entity_poly.type
_entity_poly.pdbx_seq_one_letter_code
_entity_poly.pdbx_strand_id
1 'polypeptide(L)' 'MVDGTIARISGPVAVAKDLEGAHMFDVVRIGEMGLMGEIIRLEGNTAQIQVYEDTTGL' A
#
# COMPACT_ATOMS: atom_id res chain seq x y z
N MET A 1 12.38 -6.43 -5.16
CA MET A 1 11.58 -5.62 -4.22
C MET A 1 11.05 -4.45 -5.03
N VAL A 2 9.75 -4.19 -4.95
CA VAL A 2 9.10 -3.06 -5.64
C VAL A 2 8.88 -1.99 -4.59
N ASP A 3 9.36 -0.79 -4.86
CA ASP A 3 9.20 0.36 -3.98
C ASP A 3 8.20 1.32 -4.63
N GLY A 4 7.26 1.84 -3.85
CA GLY A 4 6.24 2.78 -4.32
C GLY A 4 6.07 3.96 -3.37
N THR A 5 5.36 4.98 -3.83
CA THR A 5 5.08 6.17 -3.02
C THR A 5 3.62 6.18 -2.59
N ILE A 6 3.38 6.41 -1.30
CA ILE A 6 2.01 6.60 -0.78
C ILE A 6 1.45 7.91 -1.34
N ALA A 7 0.33 7.81 -2.06
CA ALA A 7 -0.40 8.93 -2.61
C ALA A 7 -1.51 9.42 -1.67
N ARG A 8 -2.14 8.50 -0.92
CA ARG A 8 -3.24 8.81 0.00
C ARG A 8 -3.41 7.73 1.07
N ILE A 9 -3.84 8.13 2.26
CA ILE A 9 -4.30 7.24 3.32
C ILE A 9 -5.72 7.64 3.72
N SER A 10 -6.60 6.69 3.97
CA SER A 10 -7.99 6.92 4.38
C SER A 10 -8.45 5.80 5.30
N GLY A 11 -8.28 6.00 6.61
CA GLY A 11 -8.48 4.95 7.60
C GLY A 11 -7.60 3.75 7.27
N PRO A 12 -8.13 2.51 7.23
CA PRO A 12 -7.33 1.32 7.03
C PRO A 12 -7.01 1.04 5.55
N VAL A 13 -7.22 1.99 4.64
CA VAL A 13 -6.92 1.85 3.20
C VAL A 13 -5.88 2.89 2.79
N ALA A 14 -4.83 2.45 2.12
CA ALA A 14 -3.82 3.29 1.50
C ALA A 14 -3.85 3.16 -0.03
N VAL A 15 -3.49 4.23 -0.72
CA VAL A 15 -3.26 4.24 -2.17
C VAL A 15 -1.80 4.53 -2.40
N ALA A 16 -1.13 3.65 -3.15
CA ALA A 16 0.25 3.82 -3.55
C ALA A 16 0.35 3.87 -5.08
N LYS A 17 1.37 4.57 -5.56
CA LYS A 17 1.71 4.71 -6.98
C LYS A 17 3.15 4.29 -7.21
N ASP A 18 3.52 4.22 -8.48
CA ASP A 18 4.88 3.84 -8.92
C ASP A 18 5.20 2.38 -8.53
N LEU A 19 4.18 1.52 -8.54
CA LEU A 19 4.23 0.09 -8.16
C LEU A 19 4.29 -0.83 -9.39
N GLU A 20 5.15 -0.49 -10.36
CA GLU A 20 5.38 -1.33 -11.53
C GLU A 20 5.92 -2.71 -11.11
N GLY A 21 5.17 -3.76 -11.49
CA GLY A 21 5.51 -5.14 -11.13
C GLY A 21 4.96 -5.62 -9.79
N ALA A 22 4.11 -4.84 -9.11
CA ALA A 22 3.32 -5.32 -7.99
C ALA A 22 2.16 -6.19 -8.48
N HIS A 23 1.76 -7.17 -7.66
CA HIS A 23 0.67 -8.11 -7.97
C HIS A 23 -0.45 -8.02 -6.94
N MET A 24 -1.65 -8.44 -7.34
CA MET A 24 -2.76 -8.64 -6.43
C MET A 24 -2.35 -9.63 -5.33
N PHE A 25 -2.76 -9.36 -4.09
CA PHE A 25 -2.46 -10.15 -2.89
C PHE A 25 -0.99 -10.11 -2.44
N ASP A 26 -0.15 -9.24 -3.04
CA ASP A 26 1.18 -8.99 -2.49
C ASP A 26 1.07 -8.36 -1.10
N VAL A 27 1.85 -8.90 -0.16
CA VAL A 27 2.01 -8.35 1.17
C VAL A 27 3.06 -7.24 1.13
N VAL A 28 2.71 -6.08 1.67
CA VAL A 28 3.53 -4.87 1.61
C VAL A 28 3.82 -4.31 3.00
N ARG A 29 4.92 -3.56 3.08
CA ARG A 29 5.27 -2.73 4.25
C ARG A 29 5.04 -1.27 3.90
N ILE A 30 4.41 -0.54 4.81
CA ILE A 30 3.91 0.82 4.55
C ILE A 30 4.55 1.80 5.54
N GLY A 31 5.13 2.87 4.98
CA GLY A 31 5.75 3.96 5.74
C GLY A 31 6.99 3.53 6.53
N GLU A 32 7.53 4.45 7.32
CA GLU A 32 8.76 4.23 8.11
C GLU A 32 8.55 3.23 9.26
N MET A 33 7.33 3.16 9.80
CA MET A 33 6.96 2.21 10.84
C MET A 33 6.82 0.77 10.30
N GLY A 34 6.77 0.60 8.97
CA GLY A 34 6.71 -0.71 8.33
C GLY A 34 5.40 -1.44 8.57
N LEU A 35 4.27 -0.72 8.65
CA LEU A 35 2.95 -1.30 8.88
C LEU A 35 2.64 -2.34 7.80
N MET A 36 2.02 -3.45 8.20
CA MET A 36 1.69 -4.53 7.29
C MET A 36 0.37 -4.28 6.56
N GLY A 37 0.35 -4.58 5.27
CA GLY A 37 -0.86 -4.56 4.47
C GLY A 37 -0.79 -5.46 3.25
N GLU A 38 -1.85 -5.46 2.46
CA GLU A 38 -2.02 -6.31 1.28
C GLU A 38 -2.62 -5.52 0.12
N ILE A 39 -2.12 -5.77 -1.09
CA ILE A 39 -2.70 -5.20 -2.32
C ILE A 39 -4.04 -5.88 -2.62
N ILE A 40 -5.12 -5.13 -2.45
CA ILE A 40 -6.50 -5.57 -2.69
C ILE A 40 -7.07 -5.09 -4.03
N ARG A 41 -6.37 -4.17 -4.70
CA ARG A 41 -6.71 -3.74 -6.06
C ARG A 41 -5.48 -3.17 -6.76
N LEU A 42 -5.34 -3.47 -8.06
CA LEU A 42 -4.38 -2.84 -8.96
C LEU A 42 -5.11 -2.16 -10.13
N GLU A 43 -4.75 -0.90 -10.37
CA GLU A 43 -5.25 -0.10 -11.49
C GLU A 43 -4.04 0.58 -12.15
N GLY A 44 -3.55 -0.01 -13.25
CA GLY A 44 -2.37 0.47 -13.97
C GLY A 44 -1.12 0.46 -13.06
N ASN A 45 -0.57 1.64 -12.79
CA ASN A 45 0.60 1.82 -11.92
C ASN A 45 0.23 2.27 -10.49
N THR A 46 -1.01 2.02 -10.07
CA THR A 46 -1.51 2.34 -8.74
C THR A 46 -2.11 1.12 -8.06
N ALA A 47 -1.99 1.06 -6.75
CA ALA A 47 -2.53 -0.01 -5.92
C ALA A 47 -3.36 0.56 -4.78
N GLN A 48 -4.50 -0.09 -4.48
CA GLN A 48 -5.14 0.04 -3.17
C GLN A 48 -4.62 -1.06 -2.27
N ILE A 49 -4.22 -0.64 -1.08
CA ILE A 49 -3.62 -1.48 -0.06
C ILE A 49 -4.52 -1.43 1.17
N GLN A 50 -4.95 -2.61 1.63
CA GLN A 50 -5.61 -2.75 2.92
C GLN A 50 -4.53 -2.88 3.99
N VAL A 51 -4.53 -1.97 4.95
CA VAL A 51 -3.61 -2.01 6.10
C VAL A 51 -4.27 -2.83 7.20
N TYR A 52 -3.51 -3.74 7.81
CA TYR A 52 -4.00 -4.59 8.90
C TYR A 52 -3.95 -3.87 10.25
N GLU A 53 -3.04 -2.90 10.37
CA GLU A 53 -2.79 -2.11 11.57
C GLU A 53 -3.43 -0.72 11.48
N ASP A 54 -3.55 -0.06 12.62
CA ASP A 54 -4.04 1.33 12.68
C ASP A 54 -3.06 2.25 11.94
N THR A 55 -3.59 3.04 11.00
CA THR A 55 -2.82 3.98 10.18
C THR A 55 -2.61 5.33 10.86
N THR A 56 -3.01 5.47 12.13
CA THR A 56 -2.81 6.68 12.92
C THR A 56 -1.32 7.01 13.04
N GLY A 57 -0.90 8.12 12.42
CA GLY A 57 0.47 8.62 12.46
C GLY A 57 1.29 8.41 11.19
N LEU A 58 0.72 7.79 10.14
CA LEU A 58 1.29 7.74 8.79
C LEU A 58 0.98 8.99 7.96
#